data_AF-A0A7S1LSQ9-F1
#
_entry.id   AF-A0A7S1LSQ9-F1
#
_cell.length_a   1.000
_cell.length_b   1.000
_cell.length_c   1.000
_cell.angle_alpha   90.00
_cell.angle_beta   90.00
_cell.angle_gamma   90.00
#
_symmetry.space_group_name_H-M   'P 1'
#
loop_
_entity.id
_entity.type
_entity.pdbx_description
1 polymer ?
#
loop_
_entity_poly.entity_id
_entity_poly.type
_entity_poly.pdbx_seq_one_letter_code
_entity_poly.pdbx_strand_id
1 'polypeptide(L)'
;GLRRCSPGDDSYADFTNNTNHKLARFPNAVESMLYKNDVLYFAVQGSIIRLIGATLSVFAGKGIPAWGPSYKTDNSTFRTEQEIGGVRSMQIYDNKLWFSDSFGADGIGFIDLDTGSIQSLGAGVAYPGYMAVYRPLDRRIAPQIYVTNEPEILRVDIGTRAKVRWAGTTGSGYRDRTTAARARFLGLRSLIATRNQLYIADSQNSAVRVALLDPCSIEFNSTESCRVCNQGYYHYPRCRDQCTLEDDCLNRATDVTGEQPTNCSCTCVFPFQGALCRECDPRFDIRYSCRVCAPGYIGRYPACRTVTPSLSVTRSVSIGSISKTQSKSESPTASVTITPPPTMTPIATKTGVIVEAPSRTLTG
;
A
#
# COMPACT_ATOMS: atom_id res chain seq x y z
N GLY A 1 2.76 -24.58 -28.67
CA GLY A 1 3.54 -23.40 -28.24
C GLY A 1 2.69 -22.15 -28.38
N LEU A 2 3.05 -21.06 -27.69
CA LEU A 2 2.42 -19.76 -27.88
C LEU A 2 3.25 -18.97 -28.90
N ARG A 3 2.64 -18.56 -30.02
CA ARG A 3 3.26 -17.62 -30.95
C ARG A 3 2.67 -16.23 -30.73
N ARG A 4 3.54 -15.23 -30.58
CA ARG A 4 3.15 -13.82 -30.65
C ARG A 4 2.93 -13.49 -32.13
N CYS A 5 1.74 -13.02 -32.49
CA CYS A 5 1.47 -12.55 -33.85
C CYS A 5 2.29 -11.28 -34.15
N SER A 6 2.61 -11.09 -35.43
CA SER A 6 3.31 -9.90 -35.92
C SER A 6 2.52 -8.62 -35.63
N PRO A 7 3.17 -7.46 -35.45
CA PRO A 7 2.46 -6.19 -35.29
C PRO A 7 1.61 -5.91 -36.54
N GLY A 8 0.28 -5.97 -36.43
CA GLY A 8 -0.65 -5.69 -37.53
C GLY A 8 -1.79 -6.70 -37.71
N ASP A 9 -1.64 -7.93 -37.20
CA ASP A 9 -2.76 -8.87 -37.07
C ASP A 9 -3.47 -8.59 -35.72
N ASP A 10 -4.80 -8.72 -35.64
CA ASP A 10 -5.49 -8.60 -34.35
C ASP A 10 -4.82 -9.54 -33.32
N SER A 11 -4.91 -9.20 -32.04
CA SER A 11 -4.14 -9.85 -30.97
C SER A 11 -4.62 -11.28 -30.68
N TYR A 12 -4.34 -12.22 -31.59
CA TYR A 12 -4.71 -13.61 -31.43
C TYR A 12 -3.68 -14.39 -30.61
N ALA A 13 -4.16 -15.27 -29.74
CA ALA A 13 -3.35 -16.35 -29.17
C ALA A 13 -3.59 -17.65 -29.95
N ASP A 14 -2.60 -18.07 -30.74
CA ASP A 14 -2.61 -19.38 -31.41
C ASP A 14 -1.98 -20.43 -30.49
N PHE A 15 -2.77 -21.45 -30.15
CA PHE A 15 -2.30 -22.64 -29.46
C PHE A 15 -1.99 -23.71 -30.49
N THR A 16 -0.72 -24.11 -30.60
CA THR A 16 -0.31 -25.20 -31.49
C THR A 16 0.20 -26.41 -30.72
N ASN A 17 0.03 -27.61 -31.27
CA ASN A 17 0.72 -28.80 -30.78
C ASN A 17 2.21 -28.80 -31.19
N ASN A 18 2.95 -29.84 -30.81
CA ASN A 18 4.37 -30.03 -31.14
C ASN A 18 4.66 -30.12 -32.65
N THR A 19 3.66 -30.50 -33.47
CA THR A 19 3.74 -30.53 -34.93
C THR A 19 3.26 -29.23 -35.62
N ASN A 20 3.11 -28.14 -34.86
CA ASN A 20 2.58 -26.84 -35.34
C ASN A 20 1.12 -26.87 -35.87
N HIS A 21 0.36 -27.94 -35.62
CA HIS A 21 -1.08 -27.93 -35.90
C HIS A 21 -1.78 -27.00 -34.90
N LYS A 22 -2.57 -26.06 -35.43
CA LYS A 22 -3.40 -25.13 -34.64
C LYS A 22 -4.51 -25.91 -33.94
N LEU A 23 -4.47 -25.91 -32.62
CA LEU A 23 -5.48 -26.50 -31.73
C LEU A 23 -6.62 -25.50 -31.47
N ALA A 24 -6.26 -24.24 -31.22
CA ALA A 24 -7.21 -23.17 -30.95
C ALA A 24 -6.62 -21.80 -31.31
N ARG A 25 -7.51 -20.86 -31.65
CA ARG A 25 -7.20 -19.45 -31.88
C ARG A 25 -8.17 -18.62 -31.05
N PHE A 26 -7.64 -17.73 -30.21
CA PHE A 26 -8.46 -16.81 -29.42
C PHE A 26 -8.26 -15.38 -29.91
N PRO A 27 -9.32 -14.63 -30.24
CA PRO A 27 -9.24 -13.24 -30.74
C PRO A 27 -8.71 -12.22 -29.74
N ASN A 28 -8.49 -12.63 -28.50
CA ASN A 28 -8.18 -11.73 -27.40
C ASN A 28 -7.05 -12.28 -26.54
N ALA A 29 -6.42 -11.37 -25.79
CA ALA A 29 -5.34 -11.70 -24.90
C ALA A 29 -5.80 -12.72 -23.84
N VAL A 30 -4.98 -13.76 -23.66
CA VAL A 30 -5.06 -14.64 -22.50
C VAL A 30 -4.68 -13.80 -21.28
N GLU A 31 -5.61 -13.64 -20.34
CA GLU A 31 -5.39 -12.79 -19.15
C GLU A 31 -4.59 -13.53 -18.08
N SER A 32 -4.82 -14.83 -17.95
CA SER A 32 -4.14 -15.69 -17.00
C SER A 32 -4.00 -17.10 -17.55
N MET A 33 -2.90 -17.77 -17.22
CA MET A 33 -2.64 -19.15 -17.63
C MET A 33 -1.92 -19.88 -16.49
N LEU A 34 -2.31 -21.13 -16.28
CA LEU A 34 -1.81 -21.95 -15.18
C LEU A 34 -1.77 -23.41 -15.61
N TYR A 35 -0.69 -24.11 -15.27
CA TYR A 35 -0.51 -25.51 -15.63
C TYR A 35 -0.36 -26.37 -14.36
N LYS A 36 -1.12 -27.46 -14.27
CA LYS A 36 -1.06 -28.42 -13.16
C LYS A 36 -1.45 -29.81 -13.66
N ASN A 37 -0.67 -30.82 -13.31
CA ASN A 37 -0.97 -32.24 -13.57
C ASN A 37 -1.37 -32.50 -15.03
N ASP A 38 -0.59 -32.01 -15.99
CA ASP A 38 -0.87 -32.13 -17.44
C ASP A 38 -2.13 -31.42 -17.94
N VAL A 39 -2.71 -30.57 -17.11
CA VAL A 39 -3.84 -29.73 -17.47
C VAL A 39 -3.40 -28.27 -17.55
N LEU A 40 -3.67 -27.64 -18.68
CA LEU A 40 -3.52 -26.20 -18.87
C LEU A 40 -4.87 -25.52 -18.66
N TYR A 41 -4.94 -24.62 -17.70
CA TYR A 41 -6.06 -23.72 -17.46
C TYR A 41 -5.69 -22.35 -18.00
N PHE A 42 -6.59 -21.70 -18.72
CA PHE A 42 -6.37 -20.33 -19.17
C PHE A 42 -7.67 -19.54 -19.22
N ALA A 43 -7.56 -18.26 -18.89
CA ALA A 43 -8.68 -17.33 -18.85
C ALA A 43 -8.71 -16.46 -20.10
N VAL A 44 -9.86 -16.41 -20.77
CA VAL A 44 -10.10 -15.60 -21.97
C VAL A 44 -11.48 -14.97 -21.84
N GLN A 45 -11.55 -13.64 -21.76
CA GLN A 45 -12.79 -12.86 -21.78
C GLN A 45 -13.92 -13.39 -20.89
N GLY A 46 -13.63 -13.60 -19.60
CA GLY A 46 -14.63 -14.09 -18.64
C GLY A 46 -14.87 -15.61 -18.68
N SER A 47 -14.27 -16.33 -19.62
CA SER A 47 -14.29 -17.80 -19.61
C SER A 47 -12.98 -18.37 -19.09
N ILE A 48 -13.07 -19.46 -18.33
CA ILE A 48 -11.94 -20.33 -17.98
C ILE A 48 -12.02 -21.55 -18.89
N ILE A 49 -10.94 -21.83 -19.58
CA ILE A 49 -10.82 -22.95 -20.51
C ILE A 49 -9.80 -23.94 -19.94
N ARG A 50 -10.12 -25.22 -20.01
CA ARG A 50 -9.30 -26.35 -19.59
C ARG A 50 -8.83 -27.12 -20.83
N LEU A 51 -7.54 -27.39 -20.91
CA LEU A 51 -6.93 -28.20 -21.96
C LEU A 51 -6.24 -29.41 -21.32
N ILE A 52 -6.66 -30.62 -21.69
CA ILE A 52 -6.07 -31.89 -21.24
C ILE A 52 -5.61 -32.65 -22.49
N GLY A 53 -4.30 -32.84 -22.67
CA GLY A 53 -3.77 -33.40 -23.91
C GLY A 53 -4.16 -32.53 -25.12
N ALA A 54 -5.00 -33.09 -26.01
CA ALA A 54 -5.56 -32.37 -27.17
C ALA A 54 -7.03 -31.94 -26.99
N THR A 55 -7.65 -32.25 -25.86
CA THR A 55 -9.06 -31.97 -25.60
C THR A 55 -9.22 -30.61 -24.92
N LEU A 56 -9.88 -29.69 -25.61
CA LEU A 56 -10.25 -28.37 -25.11
C LEU A 56 -11.68 -28.41 -24.57
N SER A 57 -11.89 -28.01 -23.32
CA SER A 57 -13.22 -27.83 -22.74
C SER A 57 -13.35 -26.46 -22.09
N VAL A 58 -14.47 -25.79 -22.33
CA VAL A 58 -14.84 -24.60 -21.56
C VAL A 58 -15.16 -25.09 -20.16
N PHE A 59 -14.44 -24.60 -19.15
CA PHE A 59 -14.57 -25.09 -17.79
C PHE A 59 -15.59 -24.29 -16.99
N ALA A 60 -15.66 -22.97 -17.23
CA ALA A 60 -16.69 -22.08 -16.68
C ALA A 60 -16.74 -20.76 -17.48
N GLY A 61 -17.91 -20.13 -17.61
CA GLY A 61 -18.06 -18.83 -18.29
C GLY A 61 -19.42 -18.64 -18.94
N LYS A 62 -19.73 -17.39 -19.30
CA LYS A 62 -20.86 -17.07 -20.18
C LYS A 62 -20.53 -17.63 -21.56
N GLY A 63 -21.42 -18.45 -22.12
CA GLY A 63 -21.19 -19.11 -23.42
C GLY A 63 -20.52 -18.15 -24.39
N ILE A 64 -19.33 -18.53 -24.87
CA ILE A 64 -18.54 -17.72 -25.81
C ILE A 64 -19.52 -17.38 -26.95
N PRO A 65 -19.86 -16.10 -27.21
CA PRO A 65 -20.74 -15.77 -28.30
C PRO A 65 -20.14 -16.42 -29.56
N ALA A 66 -20.94 -17.09 -30.38
CA ALA A 66 -20.43 -17.87 -31.51
C ALA A 66 -19.73 -16.96 -32.53
N TRP A 67 -18.43 -16.71 -32.34
CA TRP A 67 -17.59 -15.94 -33.24
C TRP A 67 -16.94 -16.90 -34.25
N GLY A 68 -17.71 -17.25 -35.29
CA GLY A 68 -17.21 -17.91 -36.50
C GLY A 68 -17.66 -19.38 -36.69
N PRO A 69 -17.73 -19.85 -37.96
CA PRO A 69 -18.53 -21.01 -38.39
C PRO A 69 -17.97 -22.41 -38.05
N SER A 70 -17.07 -22.58 -37.05
CA SER A 70 -16.38 -23.88 -36.86
C SER A 70 -16.10 -24.31 -35.42
N TYR A 71 -16.75 -23.74 -34.41
CA TYR A 71 -16.77 -24.37 -33.08
C TYR A 71 -17.99 -25.29 -32.97
N LYS A 72 -17.80 -26.59 -33.29
CA LYS A 72 -18.71 -27.63 -32.81
C LYS A 72 -18.43 -27.84 -31.34
N THR A 73 -19.19 -27.19 -30.48
CA THR A 73 -19.31 -27.61 -29.09
C THR A 73 -20.10 -28.91 -29.09
N ASP A 74 -19.45 -30.04 -28.81
CA ASP A 74 -20.19 -31.28 -28.51
C ASP A 74 -21.06 -30.99 -27.29
N ASN A 75 -22.37 -30.92 -27.56
CA ASN A 75 -23.35 -30.21 -26.77
C ASN A 75 -23.91 -31.07 -25.62
N SER A 76 -23.09 -31.95 -25.05
CA SER A 76 -23.54 -32.84 -23.99
C SER A 76 -22.73 -32.58 -22.72
N THR A 77 -23.46 -32.11 -21.70
CA THR A 77 -23.10 -32.08 -20.27
C THR A 77 -22.32 -30.90 -19.69
N PHE A 78 -22.71 -29.65 -20.00
CA PHE A 78 -22.43 -28.53 -19.09
C PHE A 78 -23.64 -28.30 -18.18
N ARG A 79 -23.53 -28.75 -16.93
CA ARG A 79 -24.49 -28.42 -15.86
C ARG A 79 -23.94 -27.20 -15.11
N THR A 80 -24.84 -26.26 -14.83
CA THR A 80 -24.69 -25.00 -14.06
C THR A 80 -23.98 -23.83 -14.76
N GLU A 81 -24.79 -22.99 -15.42
CA GLU A 81 -24.42 -21.64 -15.87
C GLU A 81 -24.31 -20.69 -14.67
N GLN A 82 -23.19 -20.73 -13.95
CA GLN A 82 -22.80 -19.57 -13.15
C GLN A 82 -21.99 -18.65 -14.07
N GLU A 83 -22.55 -17.48 -14.38
CA GLU A 83 -21.90 -16.50 -15.26
C GLU A 83 -20.63 -15.96 -14.60
N ILE A 84 -19.47 -16.33 -15.15
CA ILE A 84 -18.20 -15.67 -14.82
C ILE A 84 -17.98 -14.57 -15.86
N GLY A 85 -17.84 -13.32 -15.39
CA GLY A 85 -17.91 -12.14 -16.25
C GLY A 85 -16.57 -11.65 -16.77
N GLY A 86 -15.47 -11.86 -16.03
CA GLY A 86 -14.17 -11.26 -16.34
C GLY A 86 -13.02 -11.79 -15.50
N VAL A 87 -12.60 -13.03 -15.75
CA VAL A 87 -11.49 -13.65 -15.02
C VAL A 87 -10.16 -12.98 -15.34
N ARG A 88 -9.66 -12.15 -14.42
CA ARG A 88 -8.36 -11.46 -14.56
C ARG A 88 -7.18 -12.29 -14.12
N SER A 89 -7.38 -13.13 -13.11
CA SER A 89 -6.29 -13.86 -12.48
C SER A 89 -6.79 -15.18 -11.95
N MET A 90 -5.91 -16.19 -12.01
CA MET A 90 -6.16 -17.53 -11.52
C MET A 90 -4.99 -18.03 -10.68
N GLN A 91 -5.29 -18.81 -9.64
CA GLN A 91 -4.32 -19.44 -8.77
C GLN A 91 -4.82 -20.83 -8.36
N ILE A 92 -3.93 -21.83 -8.25
CA ILE A 92 -4.30 -23.13 -7.68
C ILE A 92 -3.86 -23.22 -6.23
N TYR A 93 -4.80 -23.60 -5.37
CA TYR A 93 -4.56 -23.87 -3.97
C TYR A 93 -5.61 -24.83 -3.42
N ASP A 94 -5.19 -25.79 -2.57
CA ASP A 94 -6.09 -26.76 -1.94
C ASP A 94 -7.02 -27.48 -2.93
N ASN A 95 -6.43 -27.96 -4.02
CA ASN A 95 -7.12 -28.57 -5.16
C ASN A 95 -8.29 -27.77 -5.74
N LYS A 96 -8.26 -26.44 -5.58
CA LYS A 96 -9.22 -25.51 -6.15
C LYS A 96 -8.51 -24.56 -7.09
N LEU A 97 -9.16 -24.22 -8.20
CA LEU A 97 -8.77 -23.14 -9.09
C LEU A 97 -9.48 -21.88 -8.63
N TRP A 98 -8.77 -21.07 -7.86
CA TRP A 98 -9.21 -19.75 -7.43
C TRP A 98 -9.14 -18.77 -8.59
N PHE A 99 -10.12 -17.89 -8.69
CA PHE A 99 -10.17 -16.86 -9.71
C PHE A 99 -10.73 -15.55 -9.18
N SER A 100 -10.27 -14.44 -9.75
CA SER A 100 -10.86 -13.12 -9.56
C SER A 100 -11.68 -12.74 -10.79
N ASP A 101 -12.94 -12.38 -10.56
CA ASP A 101 -13.90 -11.95 -11.57
C ASP A 101 -14.17 -10.45 -11.44
N SER A 102 -13.64 -9.64 -12.36
CA SER A 102 -13.83 -8.20 -12.35
C SER A 102 -15.23 -7.73 -12.68
N PHE A 103 -16.06 -8.55 -13.34
CA PHE A 103 -17.36 -8.13 -13.87
C PHE A 103 -18.55 -8.85 -13.23
N GLY A 104 -18.30 -9.96 -12.54
CA GLY A 104 -19.32 -10.67 -11.75
C GLY A 104 -19.66 -9.97 -10.44
N ALA A 105 -20.87 -10.24 -9.92
CA ALA A 105 -21.33 -9.70 -8.63
C ALA A 105 -20.46 -10.15 -7.44
N ASP A 106 -19.75 -11.25 -7.61
CA ASP A 106 -19.11 -11.99 -6.52
C ASP A 106 -17.61 -11.80 -6.38
N GLY A 107 -16.94 -11.22 -7.39
CA GLY A 107 -15.55 -10.76 -7.33
C GLY A 107 -14.47 -11.84 -7.20
N ILE A 108 -14.61 -12.81 -6.32
CA ILE A 108 -13.64 -13.88 -6.08
C ILE A 108 -14.40 -15.20 -5.93
N GLY A 109 -13.98 -16.20 -6.68
CA GLY A 109 -14.54 -17.54 -6.60
C GLY A 109 -13.47 -18.60 -6.68
N PHE A 110 -13.91 -19.85 -6.62
CA PHE A 110 -13.08 -20.98 -6.93
C PHE A 110 -13.88 -22.08 -7.62
N ILE A 111 -13.16 -22.91 -8.38
CA ILE A 111 -13.67 -24.15 -8.94
C ILE A 111 -12.95 -25.29 -8.24
N ASP A 112 -13.72 -26.16 -7.60
CA ASP A 112 -13.21 -27.40 -7.04
C ASP A 112 -12.77 -28.31 -8.19
N LEU A 113 -11.49 -28.69 -8.24
CA LEU A 113 -10.93 -29.39 -9.40
C LEU A 113 -11.34 -30.86 -9.47
N ASP A 114 -11.82 -31.44 -8.36
CA ASP A 114 -12.30 -32.83 -8.32
C ASP A 114 -13.74 -32.91 -8.84
N THR A 115 -14.59 -31.99 -8.39
CA THR A 115 -16.03 -32.00 -8.69
C THR A 115 -16.43 -31.11 -9.86
N GLY A 116 -15.58 -30.14 -10.23
CA GLY A 116 -15.93 -29.07 -11.16
C GLY A 116 -16.93 -28.05 -10.59
N SER A 117 -17.28 -28.15 -9.30
CA SER A 117 -18.25 -27.24 -8.70
C SER A 117 -17.67 -25.85 -8.51
N ILE A 118 -18.46 -24.83 -8.85
CA ILE A 118 -18.09 -23.43 -8.72
C ILE A 118 -18.67 -22.90 -7.41
N GLN A 119 -17.84 -22.21 -6.63
CA GLN A 119 -18.28 -21.51 -5.44
C GLN A 119 -17.79 -20.06 -5.44
N SER A 120 -18.70 -19.16 -5.10
CA SER A 120 -18.43 -17.76 -4.86
C SER A 120 -18.05 -17.52 -3.39
N LEU A 121 -17.09 -16.62 -3.15
CA LEU A 121 -16.79 -16.12 -1.79
C LEU A 121 -17.73 -14.99 -1.35
N GLY A 122 -18.68 -14.60 -2.21
CA GLY A 122 -19.71 -13.59 -1.95
C GLY A 122 -19.29 -12.16 -2.34
N ALA A 123 -20.29 -11.38 -2.72
CA ALA A 123 -20.20 -9.97 -3.12
C ALA A 123 -19.37 -9.08 -2.17
N GLY A 124 -18.79 -8.01 -2.71
CA GLY A 124 -18.12 -6.97 -1.91
C GLY A 124 -16.63 -6.75 -2.22
N VAL A 125 -16.13 -7.25 -3.35
CA VAL A 125 -14.91 -6.72 -3.95
C VAL A 125 -15.32 -6.10 -5.28
N ALA A 126 -15.21 -4.77 -5.38
CA ALA A 126 -15.62 -4.07 -6.59
C ALA A 126 -14.45 -4.10 -7.57
N TYR A 127 -14.60 -4.81 -8.70
CA TYR A 127 -13.56 -4.94 -9.72
C TYR A 127 -12.23 -5.51 -9.20
N PRO A 128 -12.23 -6.71 -8.57
CA PRO A 128 -10.99 -7.37 -8.22
C PRO A 128 -10.16 -7.59 -9.48
N GLY A 129 -8.91 -7.14 -9.42
CA GLY A 129 -7.94 -7.34 -10.48
C GLY A 129 -7.22 -8.65 -10.29
N TYR A 130 -5.96 -8.59 -9.91
CA TYR A 130 -5.06 -9.73 -9.86
C TYR A 130 -4.96 -10.31 -8.46
N MET A 131 -4.69 -11.61 -8.36
CA MET A 131 -4.66 -12.31 -7.09
C MET A 131 -3.36 -13.11 -6.89
N ALA A 132 -2.97 -13.23 -5.63
CA ALA A 132 -1.88 -14.09 -5.18
C ALA A 132 -2.32 -14.92 -3.98
N VAL A 133 -2.04 -16.22 -3.99
CA VAL A 133 -2.25 -17.09 -2.83
C VAL A 133 -0.98 -17.10 -1.98
N TYR A 134 -1.10 -16.65 -0.73
CA TYR A 134 -0.04 -16.71 0.26
C TYR A 134 -0.13 -17.98 1.08
N ARG A 135 1.00 -18.69 1.17
CA ARG A 135 1.16 -19.94 1.92
C ARG A 135 2.21 -19.72 3.02
N PRO A 136 1.79 -19.38 4.25
CA PRO A 136 2.73 -19.20 5.34
C PRO A 136 3.47 -20.52 5.63
N LEU A 137 4.74 -20.40 6.06
CA LEU A 137 5.52 -21.56 6.51
C LEU A 137 4.93 -22.18 7.78
N ASP A 138 4.42 -21.33 8.67
CA ASP A 138 3.71 -21.76 9.87
C ASP A 138 2.32 -22.26 9.50
N ARG A 139 2.13 -23.58 9.57
CA ARG A 139 0.85 -24.24 9.27
C ARG A 139 -0.27 -23.87 10.24
N ARG A 140 0.04 -23.20 11.36
CA ARG A 140 -0.97 -22.66 12.29
C ARG A 140 -1.67 -21.42 11.72
N ILE A 141 -1.05 -20.75 10.75
CA ILE A 141 -1.63 -19.59 10.07
C ILE A 141 -2.38 -20.09 8.84
N ALA A 142 -3.67 -19.79 8.78
CA ALA A 142 -4.48 -20.12 7.63
C ALA A 142 -3.94 -19.44 6.37
N PRO A 143 -3.92 -20.13 5.22
CA PRO A 143 -3.56 -19.50 3.95
C PRO A 143 -4.50 -18.37 3.58
N GLN A 144 -3.95 -17.38 2.89
CA GLN A 144 -4.63 -16.13 2.59
C GLN A 144 -4.55 -15.84 1.10
N ILE A 145 -5.52 -15.09 0.60
CA ILE A 145 -5.51 -14.59 -0.77
C ILE A 145 -5.37 -13.08 -0.72
N TYR A 146 -4.42 -12.55 -1.46
CA TYR A 146 -4.27 -11.12 -1.69
C TYR A 146 -4.86 -10.78 -3.06
N VAL A 147 -5.69 -9.74 -3.12
CA VAL A 147 -6.36 -9.33 -4.36
C VAL A 147 -6.24 -7.82 -4.53
N THR A 148 -5.90 -7.38 -5.74
CA THR A 148 -5.89 -5.94 -6.06
C THR A 148 -7.32 -5.43 -6.17
N ASN A 149 -7.61 -4.32 -5.49
CA ASN A 149 -8.90 -3.64 -5.49
C ASN A 149 -8.63 -2.13 -5.49
N GLU A 150 -8.27 -1.60 -6.66
CA GLU A 150 -7.63 -0.30 -6.80
C GLU A 150 -8.35 0.82 -6.02
N PRO A 151 -7.62 1.70 -5.31
CA PRO A 151 -6.14 1.78 -5.19
C PRO A 151 -5.55 0.89 -4.06
N GLU A 152 -6.27 -0.13 -3.62
CA GLU A 152 -5.95 -0.92 -2.42
C GLU A 152 -5.61 -2.37 -2.74
N ILE A 153 -5.05 -3.07 -1.77
CA ILE A 153 -4.89 -4.53 -1.79
C ILE A 153 -5.69 -5.10 -0.63
N LEU A 154 -6.62 -5.99 -0.95
CA LEU A 154 -7.40 -6.73 0.03
C LEU A 154 -6.70 -8.02 0.39
N ARG A 155 -6.84 -8.42 1.65
CA ARG A 155 -6.54 -9.76 2.14
C ARG A 155 -7.85 -10.48 2.40
N VAL A 156 -7.96 -11.68 1.88
CA VAL A 156 -9.11 -12.56 2.03
C VAL A 156 -8.68 -13.79 2.81
N ASP A 157 -9.36 -14.03 3.91
CA ASP A 157 -9.20 -15.23 4.72
C ASP A 157 -10.02 -16.36 4.09
N ILE A 158 -9.37 -17.47 3.73
CA ILE A 158 -10.02 -18.56 2.99
C ILE A 158 -11.07 -19.29 3.85
N GLY A 159 -10.82 -19.42 5.16
CA GLY A 159 -11.70 -20.18 6.06
C GLY A 159 -12.97 -19.40 6.42
N THR A 160 -12.79 -18.15 6.84
CA THR A 160 -13.88 -17.27 7.30
C THR A 160 -14.53 -16.48 6.17
N ARG A 161 -13.88 -16.43 4.99
CA ARG A 161 -14.27 -15.57 3.85
C ARG A 161 -14.22 -14.08 4.16
N ALA A 162 -13.61 -13.69 5.29
CA ALA A 162 -13.48 -12.31 5.70
C ALA A 162 -12.54 -11.56 4.73
N LYS A 163 -12.97 -10.36 4.35
CA LYS A 163 -12.23 -9.46 3.45
C LYS A 163 -11.80 -8.23 4.24
N VAL A 164 -10.52 -7.95 4.26
CA VAL A 164 -9.98 -6.77 4.95
C VAL A 164 -9.03 -6.02 4.04
N ARG A 165 -9.07 -4.69 4.10
CA ARG A 165 -8.03 -3.86 3.51
C ARG A 165 -6.71 -4.20 4.19
N TRP A 166 -5.73 -4.62 3.41
CA TRP A 166 -4.40 -4.96 3.92
C TRP A 166 -3.37 -3.89 3.58
N ALA A 167 -3.40 -3.38 2.34
CA ALA A 167 -2.54 -2.28 1.92
C ALA A 167 -3.31 -1.23 1.12
N GLY A 168 -2.73 -0.02 1.07
CA GLY A 168 -3.30 1.09 0.31
C GLY A 168 -4.17 2.01 1.17
N THR A 169 -4.22 3.28 0.76
CA THR A 169 -5.22 4.25 1.23
C THR A 169 -6.21 4.52 0.12
N THR A 170 -7.34 5.16 0.41
CA THR A 170 -8.34 5.56 -0.59
C THR A 170 -7.82 6.51 -1.67
N GLY A 171 -6.65 7.12 -1.49
CA GLY A 171 -5.98 7.93 -2.50
C GLY A 171 -4.94 7.14 -3.30
N SER A 172 -5.01 7.27 -4.62
CA SER A 172 -4.01 6.72 -5.54
C SER A 172 -2.70 7.53 -5.53
N GLY A 173 -1.62 6.95 -6.05
CA GLY A 173 -0.32 7.61 -6.27
C GLY A 173 0.87 6.75 -5.85
N TYR A 174 2.06 7.34 -5.79
CA TYR A 174 3.31 6.67 -5.43
C TYR A 174 3.72 7.03 -4.00
N ARG A 175 3.65 6.08 -3.06
CA ARG A 175 4.16 6.29 -1.70
C ARG A 175 4.46 4.97 -0.98
N ASP A 176 5.72 4.77 -0.61
CA ASP A 176 6.16 3.73 0.34
C ASP A 176 5.97 4.18 1.79
N ARG A 177 5.79 3.22 2.71
CA ARG A 177 5.66 3.45 4.16
C ARG A 177 6.13 2.21 4.92
N THR A 178 6.43 2.40 6.21
CA THR A 178 6.73 1.31 7.15
C THR A 178 5.56 0.34 7.33
N THR A 179 4.32 0.79 7.10
CA THR A 179 3.13 -0.06 7.12
C THR A 179 2.42 -0.07 5.78
N ALA A 180 2.03 -1.26 5.31
CA ALA A 180 1.36 -1.46 4.03
C ALA A 180 0.03 -0.68 3.93
N ALA A 181 -0.70 -0.54 5.04
CA ALA A 181 -1.96 0.20 5.14
C ALA A 181 -1.86 1.69 4.80
N ARG A 182 -0.66 2.28 4.81
CA ARG A 182 -0.43 3.69 4.46
C ARG A 182 0.27 3.89 3.12
N ALA A 183 0.57 2.80 2.42
CA ALA A 183 1.09 2.87 1.06
C ALA A 183 0.03 3.49 0.13
N ARG A 184 0.48 4.06 -0.99
CA ARG A 184 -0.40 4.46 -2.10
C ARG A 184 0.04 3.73 -3.35
N PHE A 185 -0.92 3.29 -4.14
CA PHE A 185 -0.71 2.57 -5.40
C PHE A 185 -1.47 3.27 -6.53
N LEU A 186 -1.11 2.99 -7.78
CA LEU A 186 -1.78 3.49 -8.97
C LEU A 186 -1.69 2.45 -10.09
N GLY A 187 -2.83 1.91 -10.52
CA GLY A 187 -2.88 0.91 -11.60
C GLY A 187 -2.26 -0.43 -11.21
N LEU A 188 -2.82 -1.12 -10.21
CA LEU A 188 -2.33 -2.41 -9.74
C LEU A 188 -2.65 -3.51 -10.76
N ARG A 189 -1.61 -4.17 -11.30
CA ARG A 189 -1.76 -5.14 -12.41
C ARG A 189 -1.30 -6.55 -12.14
N SER A 190 -0.62 -6.82 -11.03
CA SER A 190 -0.22 -8.18 -10.72
C SER A 190 0.22 -8.27 -9.27
N LEU A 191 0.01 -9.45 -8.70
CA LEU A 191 0.49 -9.83 -7.39
C LEU A 191 1.17 -11.20 -7.53
N ILE A 192 2.30 -11.37 -6.88
CA ILE A 192 2.88 -12.69 -6.62
C ILE A 192 3.35 -12.76 -5.18
N ALA A 193 2.85 -13.76 -4.46
CA ALA A 193 3.22 -14.01 -3.08
C ALA A 193 4.30 -15.09 -3.03
N THR A 194 5.29 -14.87 -2.17
CA THR A 194 6.31 -15.85 -1.79
C THR A 194 6.13 -16.22 -0.32
N ARG A 195 7.16 -16.78 0.32
CA ARG A 195 7.09 -17.23 1.73
C ARG A 195 6.87 -16.11 2.72
N ASN A 196 7.32 -14.88 2.43
CA ASN A 196 7.21 -13.74 3.34
C ASN A 196 7.10 -12.38 2.62
N GLN A 197 6.94 -12.39 1.30
CA GLN A 197 6.90 -11.16 0.49
C GLN A 197 5.78 -11.23 -0.55
N LEU A 198 5.13 -10.09 -0.76
CA LEU A 198 4.21 -9.82 -1.84
C LEU A 198 4.90 -8.87 -2.79
N TYR A 199 5.15 -9.34 -4.01
CA TYR A 199 5.60 -8.49 -5.10
C TYR A 199 4.38 -7.95 -5.83
N ILE A 200 4.40 -6.65 -6.07
CA ILE A 200 3.26 -5.87 -6.55
C ILE A 200 3.67 -5.14 -7.82
N ALA A 201 2.99 -5.39 -8.92
CA ALA A 201 3.15 -4.63 -10.16
C ALA A 201 2.27 -3.37 -10.10
N ASP A 202 2.86 -2.26 -9.69
CA ASP A 202 2.23 -0.94 -9.55
C ASP A 202 2.40 -0.16 -10.86
N SER A 203 1.63 -0.55 -11.88
CA SER A 203 1.99 -0.34 -13.29
C SER A 203 1.93 1.11 -13.74
N GLN A 204 0.95 1.91 -13.29
CA GLN A 204 0.87 3.33 -13.67
C GLN A 204 1.85 4.19 -12.87
N ASN A 205 2.36 3.64 -11.77
CA ASN A 205 3.51 4.16 -11.05
C ASN A 205 4.85 3.69 -11.65
N SER A 206 4.84 2.87 -12.71
CA SER A 206 6.04 2.29 -13.35
C SER A 206 6.97 1.56 -12.36
N ALA A 207 6.39 0.89 -11.36
CA ALA A 207 7.17 0.30 -10.27
C ALA A 207 6.80 -1.15 -9.96
N VAL A 208 7.80 -1.91 -9.56
CA VAL A 208 7.63 -3.20 -8.87
C VAL A 208 7.91 -2.96 -7.40
N ARG A 209 6.94 -3.26 -6.55
CA ARG A 209 7.01 -2.99 -5.11
C ARG A 209 7.03 -4.29 -4.34
N VAL A 210 7.71 -4.28 -3.21
CA VAL A 210 7.79 -5.44 -2.32
C VAL A 210 7.20 -5.04 -0.99
N ALA A 211 6.22 -5.80 -0.54
CA ALA A 211 5.65 -5.67 0.78
C ALA A 211 5.89 -6.96 1.55
N LEU A 212 6.33 -6.85 2.80
CA LEU A 212 6.50 -8.02 3.66
C LEU A 212 5.10 -8.56 4.03
N LEU A 213 4.85 -9.85 3.76
CA LEU A 213 3.65 -10.59 4.14
C LEU A 213 3.71 -11.11 5.57
N ASP A 214 4.61 -10.53 6.35
CA ASP A 214 5.16 -11.08 7.57
C ASP A 214 4.04 -11.69 8.45
N PRO A 215 4.15 -12.97 8.85
CA PRO A 215 3.23 -13.55 9.84
C PRO A 215 3.31 -12.84 11.20
N CYS A 216 4.39 -12.09 11.42
CA CYS A 216 4.66 -11.23 12.55
C CYS A 216 4.18 -9.80 12.25
N SER A 217 3.67 -9.03 13.23
CA SER A 217 3.73 -7.56 13.06
C SER A 217 5.21 -7.15 12.92
N ILE A 218 5.50 -5.99 12.33
CA ILE A 218 6.89 -5.51 12.09
C ILE A 218 7.76 -5.54 13.36
N GLU A 219 7.09 -5.53 14.51
CA GLU A 219 7.59 -5.48 15.86
C GLU A 219 8.13 -6.84 16.37
N PHE A 220 7.79 -7.96 15.72
CA PHE A 220 8.28 -9.29 16.09
C PHE A 220 9.27 -9.85 15.05
N ASN A 221 10.27 -10.57 15.54
CA ASN A 221 11.34 -11.11 14.72
C ASN A 221 10.86 -12.36 13.96
N SER A 222 10.78 -12.25 12.63
CA SER A 222 10.35 -13.34 11.76
C SER A 222 11.38 -14.48 11.62
N THR A 223 12.67 -14.22 11.87
CA THR A 223 13.70 -15.28 11.90
C THR A 223 13.53 -16.21 13.11
N GLU A 224 12.91 -15.71 14.17
CA GLU A 224 12.64 -16.42 15.43
C GLU A 224 11.14 -16.79 15.55
N SER A 225 10.45 -16.96 14.42
CA SER A 225 9.03 -17.37 14.36
C SER A 225 8.09 -16.48 15.20
N CYS A 226 8.32 -15.17 15.22
CA CYS A 226 7.58 -14.17 16.00
C CYS A 226 7.64 -14.38 17.53
N ARG A 227 8.58 -15.17 18.06
CA ARG A 227 8.69 -15.48 19.50
C ARG A 227 9.56 -14.50 20.27
N VAL A 228 10.27 -13.63 19.57
CA VAL A 228 11.03 -12.52 20.17
C VAL A 228 10.71 -11.25 19.41
N CYS A 229 10.96 -10.11 20.04
CA CYS A 229 10.80 -8.81 19.40
C CYS A 229 11.87 -8.60 18.34
N ASN A 230 11.51 -7.87 17.29
CA ASN A 230 12.45 -7.46 16.25
C ASN A 230 13.44 -6.43 16.81
N GLN A 231 14.58 -6.23 16.16
CA GLN A 231 15.58 -5.26 16.63
C GLN A 231 14.95 -3.86 16.73
N GLY A 232 15.08 -3.21 17.89
CA GLY A 232 14.44 -1.92 18.20
C GLY A 232 13.15 -2.02 19.01
N TYR A 233 12.56 -3.22 19.11
CA TYR A 233 11.34 -3.49 19.89
C TYR A 233 11.65 -4.28 21.15
N TYR A 234 10.87 -4.04 22.21
CA TYR A 234 11.11 -4.60 23.55
C TYR A 234 9.83 -5.17 24.18
N HIS A 235 10.00 -6.01 25.21
CA HIS A 235 8.91 -6.59 26.00
C HIS A 235 7.98 -7.55 25.25
N TYR A 236 8.52 -8.71 24.87
CA TYR A 236 7.72 -9.85 24.43
C TYR A 236 6.69 -10.24 25.52
N PRO A 237 5.42 -10.52 25.20
CA PRO A 237 4.84 -10.74 23.86
C PRO A 237 4.18 -9.52 23.21
N ARG A 238 4.42 -8.30 23.71
CA ARG A 238 3.80 -7.08 23.17
C ARG A 238 4.69 -6.33 22.17
N CYS A 239 6.00 -6.47 22.28
CA CYS A 239 7.00 -5.91 21.36
C CYS A 239 6.76 -4.43 21.02
N ARG A 240 6.95 -3.56 22.00
CA ARG A 240 6.71 -2.13 21.86
C ARG A 240 7.97 -1.40 21.42
N ASP A 241 7.77 -0.33 20.65
CA ASP A 241 8.87 0.56 20.26
C ASP A 241 9.38 1.31 21.49
N GLN A 242 10.70 1.37 21.64
CA GLN A 242 11.32 2.21 22.66
C GLN A 242 11.17 3.68 22.26
N CYS A 243 10.84 4.52 23.23
CA CYS A 243 10.76 5.94 22.97
C CYS A 243 12.14 6.50 22.64
N THR A 244 12.23 7.37 21.62
CA THR A 244 13.49 7.97 21.19
C THR A 244 13.51 9.48 21.44
N LEU A 245 14.72 10.05 21.57
CA LEU A 245 14.87 11.50 21.75
C LEU A 245 14.33 12.28 20.55
N GLU A 246 14.53 11.75 19.34
CA GLU A 246 14.16 12.40 18.09
C GLU A 246 12.64 12.38 17.87
N ASP A 247 12.01 11.22 17.97
CA ASP A 247 10.60 11.05 17.61
C ASP A 247 9.64 11.44 18.73
N ASP A 248 9.93 11.02 19.97
CA ASP A 248 9.00 11.18 21.10
C ASP A 248 9.23 12.48 21.87
N CYS A 249 10.50 12.87 22.02
CA CYS A 249 10.91 14.05 22.78
C CYS A 249 11.30 15.24 21.89
N LEU A 250 11.17 15.14 20.56
CA LEU A 250 11.45 16.21 19.59
C LEU A 250 12.87 16.82 19.68
N ASN A 251 13.86 16.06 20.12
CA ASN A 251 15.22 16.51 20.46
C ASN A 251 15.24 17.65 21.50
N ARG A 252 14.22 17.71 22.37
CA ARG A 252 14.08 18.69 23.46
C ARG A 252 14.30 18.08 24.85
N ALA A 253 14.82 16.86 24.91
CA ALA A 253 15.16 16.15 26.13
C ALA A 253 16.63 15.76 26.15
N THR A 254 17.17 15.57 27.35
CA THR A 254 18.51 15.03 27.59
C THR A 254 18.50 13.51 27.67
N ASP A 255 17.36 12.93 28.03
CA ASP A 255 17.15 11.50 28.16
C ASP A 255 15.69 11.14 27.88
N VAL A 256 15.43 9.89 27.51
CA VAL A 256 14.10 9.36 27.23
C VAL A 256 13.97 7.95 27.78
N THR A 257 12.85 7.67 28.43
CA THR A 257 12.50 6.34 28.92
C THR A 257 11.08 5.96 28.52
N GLY A 258 10.77 4.67 28.58
CA GLY A 258 9.43 4.15 28.34
C GLY A 258 9.19 3.63 26.92
N GLU A 259 7.92 3.37 26.62
CA GLU A 259 7.48 2.67 25.41
C GLU A 259 6.31 3.38 24.73
N GLN A 260 6.30 3.34 23.40
CA GLN A 260 5.19 3.85 22.61
C GLN A 260 3.92 2.98 22.77
N PRO A 261 2.72 3.55 22.55
CA PRO A 261 2.45 4.94 22.20
C PRO A 261 2.14 5.84 23.42
N THR A 262 2.08 5.32 24.64
CA THR A 262 1.52 6.07 25.80
C THR A 262 2.48 6.31 26.95
N ASN A 263 3.61 5.60 27.03
CA ASN A 263 4.42 5.58 28.24
C ASN A 263 5.79 6.25 28.08
N CYS A 264 5.98 7.07 27.05
CA CYS A 264 7.21 7.84 26.91
C CYS A 264 7.32 8.91 28.00
N SER A 265 8.47 8.94 28.66
CA SER A 265 8.84 9.94 29.65
C SER A 265 10.18 10.55 29.28
N CYS A 266 10.15 11.84 28.94
CA CYS A 266 11.29 12.61 28.50
C CYS A 266 11.85 13.50 29.63
N THR A 267 13.17 13.47 29.83
CA THR A 267 13.87 14.38 30.75
C THR A 267 14.21 15.68 30.02
N CYS A 268 13.29 16.65 30.06
CA CYS A 268 13.36 17.84 29.22
C CYS A 268 14.58 18.74 29.48
N VAL A 269 15.15 19.27 28.41
CA VAL A 269 16.13 20.37 28.47
C VAL A 269 15.36 21.64 28.81
N PHE A 270 15.84 22.41 29.79
CA PHE A 270 15.28 23.73 30.06
C PHE A 270 15.32 24.60 28.78
N PRO A 271 14.21 25.27 28.39
CA PRO A 271 13.00 25.57 29.16
C PRO A 271 11.78 24.69 28.84
N PHE A 272 11.96 23.53 28.21
CA PHE A 272 10.85 22.64 27.86
C PHE A 272 10.35 21.87 29.09
N GLN A 273 9.07 21.51 29.08
CA GLN A 273 8.40 20.76 30.14
C GLN A 273 7.30 19.83 29.59
N GLY A 274 6.72 19.02 30.49
CA GLY A 274 5.73 18.00 30.17
C GLY A 274 6.37 16.65 29.81
N ALA A 275 5.55 15.58 29.78
CA ALA A 275 6.05 14.21 29.57
C ALA A 275 6.81 14.01 28.25
N LEU A 276 6.49 14.81 27.22
CA LEU A 276 7.09 14.74 25.88
C LEU A 276 7.88 16.02 25.50
N CYS A 277 8.16 16.91 26.46
CA CYS A 277 8.89 18.18 26.20
C CYS A 277 8.27 19.08 25.10
N ARG A 278 6.93 19.00 24.96
CA ARG A 278 6.18 19.76 23.95
C ARG A 278 5.74 21.13 24.47
N GLU A 279 5.75 21.33 25.78
CA GLU A 279 5.32 22.56 26.42
C GLU A 279 6.52 23.39 26.84
N CYS A 280 6.39 24.71 26.86
CA CYS A 280 7.38 25.60 27.47
C CYS A 280 7.03 25.81 28.93
N ASP A 281 8.04 26.03 29.78
CA ASP A 281 7.84 26.74 31.04
C ASP A 281 7.02 28.03 30.77
N PRO A 282 6.02 28.37 31.60
CA PRO A 282 5.09 29.47 31.34
C PRO A 282 5.74 30.85 31.14
N ARG A 283 7.01 31.00 31.53
CA ARG A 283 7.81 32.22 31.33
C ARG A 283 8.26 32.42 29.87
N PHE A 284 8.16 31.40 29.00
CA PHE A 284 8.66 31.44 27.64
C PHE A 284 7.57 31.22 26.59
N ASP A 285 7.71 31.88 25.44
CA ASP A 285 6.71 31.83 24.36
C ASP A 285 6.94 30.62 23.44
N ILE A 286 5.95 29.72 23.37
CA ILE A 286 6.01 28.52 22.54
C ILE A 286 6.05 28.82 21.04
N ARG A 287 5.52 29.97 20.59
CA ARG A 287 5.55 30.39 19.18
C ARG A 287 6.97 30.61 18.66
N TYR A 288 7.91 30.87 19.56
CA TYR A 288 9.33 31.07 19.26
C TYR A 288 10.19 29.94 19.84
N SER A 289 9.64 28.72 19.94
CA SER A 289 10.34 27.54 20.48
C SER A 289 10.93 27.78 21.87
N CYS A 290 10.20 28.50 22.72
CA CYS A 290 10.61 28.88 24.08
C CYS A 290 11.89 29.73 24.18
N ARG A 291 12.37 30.33 23.08
CA ARG A 291 13.62 31.13 23.07
C ARG A 291 13.44 32.60 23.42
N VAL A 292 12.22 33.04 23.69
CA VAL A 292 11.88 34.41 24.09
C VAL A 292 10.90 34.40 25.26
N CYS A 293 10.86 35.49 26.03
CA CYS A 293 9.93 35.62 27.15
C CYS A 293 8.47 35.66 26.65
N ALA A 294 7.58 34.97 27.34
CA ALA A 294 6.15 35.01 27.08
C ALA A 294 5.57 36.41 27.35
N PRO A 295 4.43 36.78 26.72
CA PRO A 295 3.73 38.02 27.06
C PRO A 295 3.47 38.15 28.57
N GLY A 296 3.78 39.30 29.14
CA GLY A 296 3.68 39.55 30.59
C GLY A 296 4.97 39.27 31.39
N TYR A 297 6.00 38.73 30.74
CA TYR A 297 7.34 38.56 31.31
C TYR A 297 8.33 39.55 30.68
N ILE A 298 9.29 40.00 31.48
CA ILE A 298 10.38 40.90 31.07
C ILE A 298 11.75 40.22 31.24
N GLY A 299 12.75 40.72 30.53
CA GLY A 299 14.13 40.23 30.59
C GLY A 299 14.64 39.77 29.22
N ARG A 300 15.80 39.10 29.24
CA ARG A 300 16.37 38.40 28.08
C ARG A 300 16.44 36.92 28.40
N TYR A 301 16.17 36.07 27.42
CA TYR A 301 16.33 34.63 27.56
C TYR A 301 17.75 34.28 28.06
N PRO A 302 17.92 33.35 29.03
CA PRO A 302 16.89 32.56 29.73
C PRO A 302 16.30 33.23 31.00
N ALA A 303 16.71 34.46 31.32
CA ALA A 303 16.33 35.17 32.54
C ALA A 303 15.00 35.95 32.42
N CYS A 304 13.93 35.27 31.99
CA CYS A 304 12.59 35.84 31.96
C CYS A 304 11.99 35.88 33.38
N ARG A 305 11.48 37.03 33.81
CA ARG A 305 10.86 37.24 35.13
C ARG A 305 9.53 37.96 35.01
N THR A 306 8.64 37.75 35.97
CA THR A 306 7.37 38.48 36.03
C THR A 306 7.65 39.97 36.21
N VAL A 307 6.80 40.81 35.63
CA VAL A 307 6.75 42.22 36.01
C VAL A 307 6.17 42.24 37.42
N THR A 308 7.02 42.24 38.45
CA THR A 308 6.54 42.51 39.81
C THR A 308 5.91 43.89 39.75
N PRO A 309 4.60 44.06 40.01
CA PRO A 309 4.02 45.37 40.09
C PRO A 309 4.74 46.07 41.25
N SER A 310 5.64 46.99 40.92
CA SER A 310 6.16 47.92 41.91
C SER A 310 4.93 48.64 42.46
N LEU A 311 4.58 48.37 43.71
CA LEU A 311 3.52 49.03 44.46
C LEU A 311 3.58 50.53 44.14
N SER A 312 2.65 50.99 43.31
CA SER A 312 2.55 52.37 42.90
C SER A 312 2.12 53.19 44.12
N VAL A 313 3.05 54.02 44.57
CA VAL A 313 2.77 55.21 45.39
C VAL A 313 1.63 55.97 44.71
N THR A 314 0.51 56.08 45.41
CA THR A 314 -0.66 56.87 45.03
C THR A 314 -0.23 58.35 44.99
N ARG A 315 0.10 58.87 43.81
CA ARG A 315 0.21 60.32 43.59
C ARG A 315 -0.93 60.75 42.69
N SER A 316 -1.96 61.28 43.34
CA SER A 316 -3.07 62.02 42.75
C SER A 316 -2.53 63.18 41.92
N VAL A 317 -2.70 63.11 40.60
CA VAL A 317 -2.46 64.22 39.68
C VAL A 317 -3.81 64.65 39.11
N SER A 318 -4.14 65.89 39.42
CA SER A 318 -5.31 66.64 38.99
C SER A 318 -5.30 66.91 37.48
N ILE A 319 -6.48 66.75 36.89
CA ILE A 319 -6.79 66.93 35.47
C ILE A 319 -6.73 68.42 35.12
N GLY A 320 -5.92 68.75 34.12
CA GLY A 320 -5.84 70.07 33.47
C GLY A 320 -6.10 69.94 31.96
N SER A 321 -6.87 70.87 31.45
CA SER A 321 -7.65 70.87 30.21
C SER A 321 -6.87 70.98 28.89
N ILE A 322 -7.36 70.25 27.88
CA ILE A 322 -7.57 70.62 26.46
C ILE A 322 -6.51 71.47 25.73
N SER A 323 -5.94 70.92 24.65
CA SER A 323 -5.86 71.63 23.37
C SER A 323 -5.72 70.70 22.16
N LYS A 324 -6.60 70.93 21.17
CA LYS A 324 -6.62 70.28 19.86
C LYS A 324 -5.41 70.72 19.04
N THR A 325 -4.76 69.79 18.35
CA THR A 325 -3.95 70.13 17.17
C THR A 325 -4.09 69.02 16.14
N GLN A 326 -4.65 69.38 14.98
CA GLN A 326 -4.75 68.55 13.79
C GLN A 326 -3.34 68.22 13.29
N SER A 327 -3.08 66.95 13.01
CA SER A 327 -1.93 66.52 12.21
C SER A 327 -2.40 65.73 10.99
N LYS A 328 -1.73 66.06 9.91
CA LYS A 328 -2.03 65.82 8.50
C LYS A 328 -1.67 64.36 8.16
N SER A 329 -2.57 63.68 7.46
CA SER A 329 -2.37 62.34 6.91
C SER A 329 -1.43 62.41 5.71
N GLU A 330 -0.20 61.92 5.85
CA GLU A 330 0.67 61.56 4.73
C GLU A 330 0.70 60.04 4.60
N SER A 331 0.33 59.58 3.40
CA SER A 331 0.30 58.18 2.99
C SER A 331 1.67 57.82 2.40
N PRO A 332 2.37 56.78 2.88
CA PRO A 332 3.57 56.31 2.20
C PRO A 332 3.18 55.31 1.10
N THR A 333 3.43 55.70 -0.15
CA THR A 333 3.44 54.79 -1.31
C THR A 333 4.64 53.85 -1.17
N ALA A 334 4.39 52.62 -0.72
CA ALA A 334 5.38 51.55 -0.74
C ALA A 334 5.38 50.88 -2.12
N SER A 335 6.45 51.09 -2.89
CA SER A 335 6.75 50.36 -4.12
C SER A 335 7.19 48.94 -3.78
N VAL A 336 6.36 47.96 -4.15
CA VAL A 336 6.67 46.53 -4.05
C VAL A 336 7.55 46.13 -5.23
N THR A 337 8.83 45.87 -4.97
CA THR A 337 9.72 45.22 -5.95
C THR A 337 9.53 43.70 -5.84
N ILE A 338 8.85 43.11 -6.84
CA ILE A 338 8.71 41.67 -6.95
C ILE A 338 10.02 41.10 -7.50
N THR A 339 10.73 40.33 -6.67
CA THR A 339 11.89 39.54 -7.10
C THR A 339 11.38 38.29 -7.82
N PRO A 340 11.92 37.93 -9.01
CA PRO A 340 11.52 36.70 -9.68
C PRO A 340 11.94 35.47 -8.86
N PRO A 341 11.17 34.37 -8.94
CA PRO A 341 11.47 33.15 -8.20
C PRO A 341 12.80 32.54 -8.68
N PRO A 342 13.56 31.88 -7.78
CA PRO A 342 14.82 31.24 -8.15
C PRO A 342 14.57 30.14 -9.18
N THR A 343 15.33 30.18 -10.27
CA THR A 343 15.38 29.16 -11.30
C THR A 343 15.80 27.83 -10.65
N MET A 344 14.90 26.84 -10.67
CA MET A 344 15.24 25.50 -10.19
C MET A 344 16.30 24.88 -11.10
N THR A 345 17.46 24.60 -10.54
CA THR A 345 18.52 23.80 -11.16
C THR A 345 18.05 22.33 -11.21
N PRO A 346 18.24 21.61 -12.32
CA PRO A 346 17.88 20.19 -12.38
C PRO A 346 18.72 19.38 -11.39
N ILE A 347 18.03 18.64 -10.51
CA ILE A 347 18.64 17.68 -9.60
C ILE A 347 19.23 16.54 -10.43
N ALA A 348 20.53 16.32 -10.26
CA ALA A 348 21.26 15.24 -10.89
C ALA A 348 20.59 13.89 -10.63
N THR A 349 20.30 13.17 -11.71
CA THR A 349 19.86 11.78 -11.70
C THR A 349 20.96 10.93 -11.06
N LYS A 350 20.68 10.38 -9.87
CA LYS A 350 21.56 9.41 -9.23
C LYS A 350 21.44 8.10 -10.01
N THR A 351 22.45 7.80 -10.81
CA THR A 351 22.63 6.51 -11.49
C THR A 351 22.68 5.40 -10.44
N GLY A 352 21.62 4.61 -10.37
CA GLY A 352 21.62 3.37 -9.61
C GLY A 352 22.55 2.36 -10.25
N VAL A 353 23.42 1.77 -9.44
CA VAL A 353 24.31 0.67 -9.81
C VAL A 353 23.46 -0.52 -10.25
N ILE A 354 23.59 -0.91 -11.51
CA ILE A 354 23.11 -2.20 -12.00
C ILE A 354 24.08 -3.25 -11.46
N VAL A 355 23.61 -4.10 -10.56
CA VAL A 355 24.32 -5.34 -10.21
C VAL A 355 24.00 -6.33 -11.31
N GLU A 356 24.94 -6.55 -12.23
CA GLU A 356 24.87 -7.65 -13.19
C GLU A 356 24.89 -8.98 -12.43
N ALA A 357 23.90 -9.82 -12.68
CA ALA A 357 23.90 -11.19 -12.22
C ALA A 357 24.97 -11.99 -13.00
N PRO A 358 25.72 -12.89 -12.35
CA PRO A 358 26.73 -13.68 -13.05
C PRO A 358 26.05 -14.61 -14.07
N SER A 359 26.44 -14.45 -15.32
CA SER A 359 26.13 -15.36 -16.43
C SER A 359 26.76 -16.73 -16.14
N ARG A 360 25.93 -17.69 -15.72
CA ARG A 360 26.33 -19.10 -15.75
C ARG A 360 26.23 -19.60 -17.18
N THR A 361 27.38 -19.72 -17.82
CA THR A 361 27.57 -20.54 -19.01
C THR A 361 27.39 -22.00 -18.58
N LEU A 362 26.31 -22.64 -19.04
CA LEU A 362 26.18 -24.10 -18.99
C LEU A 362 26.98 -24.65 -20.18
N THR A 363 28.16 -25.19 -19.89
CA THR A 363 28.86 -26.13 -20.75
C THR A 363 28.65 -27.54 -20.20
N GLY A 364 28.17 -28.43 -21.07
CA GLY A 364 27.85 -29.83 -20.76
C GLY A 364 26.67 -30.31 -21.59
#